data_AF-A0A431HVQ1-F1
#
_entry.id   AF-A0A431HVQ1-F1
#
_cell.length_a   1.000
_cell.length_b   1.000
_cell.length_c   1.000
_cell.angle_alpha   90.00
_cell.angle_beta   90.00
_cell.angle_gamma   90.00
#
_symmetry.space_group_name_H-M   'P 1'
#
loop_
_entity.id
_entity.type
_entity.pdbx_description
1 polymer ?
#
loop_
_entity_poly.entity_id
_entity_poly.type
_entity_poly.pdbx_seq_one_letter_code
_entity_poly.pdbx_strand_id
1 'polypeptide(L)'
;MLKAINIILTMAILITSFFVINQRYLARQSYMQLNSLQNQAENLNKEYTRLQLEEGTYSSGLAVNDFAAKNLGLVQPDQKHVVDIK
;
A
#
# COMPACT_ATOMS: atom_id res chain seq x y z
N MET A 1 24.19 -56.35 -5.59
CA MET A 1 24.48 -54.93 -5.86
C MET A 1 23.28 -54.17 -6.43
N LEU A 2 22.74 -54.52 -7.61
CA LEU A 2 21.62 -53.78 -8.23
C LEU A 2 20.39 -53.59 -7.32
N LYS A 3 19.99 -54.61 -6.55
CA LYS A 3 18.82 -54.52 -5.66
C LYS A 3 18.97 -53.44 -4.56
N ALA A 4 20.17 -53.32 -3.99
CA ALA A 4 20.44 -52.31 -2.97
C ALA A 4 20.44 -50.90 -3.56
N ILE A 5 21.01 -50.72 -4.76
CA ILE A 5 21.00 -49.43 -5.47
C ILE A 5 19.56 -48.97 -5.76
N ASN A 6 18.69 -49.88 -6.20
CA ASN A 6 17.30 -49.55 -6.51
C ASN A 6 16.50 -49.17 -5.26
N ILE A 7 16.74 -49.85 -4.14
CA ILE A 7 16.11 -49.51 -2.85
C ILE A 7 16.55 -48.12 -2.39
N ILE A 8 17.84 -47.82 -2.44
CA ILE A 8 18.38 -46.50 -2.07
C ILE A 8 17.79 -45.41 -2.95
N LEU A 9 17.73 -45.63 -4.27
CA LEU A 9 17.17 -44.65 -5.20
C LEU A 9 15.68 -44.42 -4.96
N THR A 10 14.91 -45.47 -4.70
CA THR A 10 13.49 -45.37 -4.35
C THR A 10 13.32 -44.55 -3.07
N MET A 11 14.15 -44.82 -2.06
CA MET A 11 14.08 -44.10 -0.79
C MET A 11 14.47 -42.63 -0.94
N ALA A 12 15.49 -42.33 -1.75
CA ALA A 12 15.87 -40.96 -2.08
C ALA A 12 14.72 -40.19 -2.75
N ILE A 13 14.04 -40.80 -3.73
CA ILE A 13 12.88 -40.18 -4.41
C ILE A 13 11.75 -39.90 -3.41
N LEU A 14 11.44 -40.85 -2.53
CA LEU A 14 10.42 -40.66 -1.51
C LEU A 14 10.77 -39.49 -0.59
N ILE A 15 12.00 -39.45 -0.05
CA ILE A 15 12.46 -38.37 0.82
C ILE A 15 12.38 -37.02 0.12
N THR A 16 12.84 -36.93 -1.13
CA THR A 16 12.76 -35.69 -1.91
C THR A 16 11.32 -35.27 -2.15
N SER A 17 10.42 -36.21 -2.45
CA SER A 17 8.99 -35.92 -2.64
C SER A 17 8.37 -35.30 -1.39
N PHE A 18 8.61 -35.89 -0.21
CA PHE A 18 8.14 -35.33 1.06
C PHE A 18 8.73 -33.95 1.34
N PHE A 19 10.02 -33.75 1.06
CA PHE A 19 10.69 -32.47 1.28
C PHE A 19 10.10 -31.36 0.40
N VAL A 20 9.86 -31.65 -0.88
CA VAL A 20 9.24 -30.69 -1.81
C VAL A 20 7.83 -30.30 -1.36
N ILE A 21 7.03 -31.26 -0.89
CA ILE A 21 5.68 -30.98 -0.37
C ILE A 21 5.76 -30.07 0.85
N ASN A 22 6.66 -30.38 1.79
CA ASN A 22 6.85 -29.57 2.99
C ASN A 22 7.31 -28.14 2.65
N GLN A 23 8.28 -27.98 1.75
CA GLN A 23 8.72 -26.68 1.27
C GLN A 23 7.60 -25.89 0.62
N ARG A 24 6.76 -26.53 -0.20
CA ARG A 24 5.61 -25.87 -0.81
C ARG A 24 4.60 -25.40 0.22
N TYR A 25 4.38 -26.19 1.28
CA TYR A 25 3.50 -25.82 2.39
C TYR A 25 4.06 -24.61 3.16
N LEU A 26 5.33 -24.64 3.55
CA LEU A 26 6.00 -23.55 4.25
C LEU A 26 6.03 -22.27 3.42
N ALA A 27 6.35 -22.37 2.13
CA ALA A 27 6.35 -21.24 1.21
C ALA A 27 4.95 -20.59 1.14
N ARG A 28 3.89 -21.39 1.03
CA ARG A 28 2.51 -20.88 1.02
C ARG A 28 2.16 -20.20 2.34
N GLN A 29 2.53 -20.77 3.47
CA GLN A 29 2.27 -20.19 4.79
C GLN A 29 2.98 -18.84 4.96
N SER A 30 4.27 -18.77 4.62
CA SER A 30 5.05 -17.53 4.66
C SER A 30 4.45 -16.46 3.74
N TYR A 31 4.07 -16.83 2.51
CA TYR A 31 3.39 -15.91 1.60
C TYR A 31 2.06 -15.41 2.16
N MET A 32 1.26 -16.26 2.79
CA MET A 32 -0.02 -15.85 3.39
C MET A 32 0.19 -14.83 4.51
N GLN A 33 1.22 -14.99 5.34
CA GLN A 33 1.56 -14.04 6.39
C GLN A 33 2.00 -12.70 5.80
N LEU A 34 2.89 -12.72 4.79
CA LEU A 34 3.34 -11.52 4.11
C LEU A 34 2.18 -10.78 3.45
N ASN A 35 1.33 -11.48 2.71
CA ASN A 35 0.15 -10.89 2.07
C ASN A 35 -0.81 -10.27 3.10
N SER A 36 -1.00 -10.89 4.26
CA SER A 36 -1.84 -10.34 5.32
C SER A 36 -1.31 -8.99 5.83
N LEU A 37 0.00 -8.89 6.09
CA LEU A 37 0.62 -7.63 6.51
C LEU A 37 0.59 -6.58 5.40
N GLN A 38 0.86 -6.98 4.16
CA GLN A 38 0.81 -6.09 2.99
C GLN A 38 -0.59 -5.47 2.82
N ASN A 39 -1.64 -6.29 2.93
CA ASN A 39 -3.03 -5.82 2.86
C ASN A 39 -3.37 -4.83 3.98
N GLN A 40 -2.88 -5.06 5.20
CA GLN A 40 -3.06 -4.13 6.32
C GLN A 40 -2.38 -2.78 6.04
N ALA A 41 -1.13 -2.81 5.56
CA ALA A 41 -0.39 -1.61 5.20
C ALA A 41 -1.08 -0.83 4.07
N GLU A 42 -1.57 -1.53 3.04
CA GLU A 42 -2.31 -0.90 1.94
C GLU A 42 -3.61 -0.25 2.41
N ASN A 43 -4.37 -0.90 3.29
CA ASN A 43 -5.59 -0.33 3.85
C ASN A 43 -5.30 0.93 4.66
N LEU A 44 -4.27 0.89 5.51
CA LEU A 44 -3.85 2.06 6.28
C LEU A 44 -3.41 3.21 5.37
N ASN A 45 -2.67 2.91 4.30
CA ASN A 45 -2.24 3.93 3.33
C ASN A 45 -3.43 4.56 2.58
N LYS A 46 -4.45 3.76 2.24
CA LYS A 46 -5.70 4.27 1.63
C LYS A 46 -6.43 5.23 2.58
N GLU A 47 -6.57 4.85 3.84
CA GLU A 47 -7.19 5.71 4.86
C GLU A 47 -6.38 6.99 5.07
N TYR A 48 -5.07 6.89 5.17
CA TYR A 48 -4.19 8.05 5.30
C TYR A 48 -4.31 9.00 4.11
N THR A 49 -4.31 8.46 2.88
CA THR A 49 -4.49 9.26 1.66
C THR A 49 -5.85 9.95 1.64
N ARG A 50 -6.90 9.24 2.06
CA ARG A 50 -8.25 9.82 2.19
C ARG A 50 -8.25 10.97 3.21
N LEU A 51 -7.70 10.75 4.40
CA LEU A 51 -7.61 11.78 5.43
C LEU A 51 -6.81 13.00 4.96
N GLN A 52 -5.72 12.79 4.22
CA GLN A 52 -4.93 13.88 3.65
C GLN A 52 -5.71 14.70 2.61
N LEU A 53 -6.59 14.06 1.83
CA LEU A 53 -7.49 14.76 0.91
C LEU A 53 -8.59 15.52 1.67
N GLU A 54 -9.12 14.94 2.75
CA GLU A 54 -10.05 15.62 3.65
C GLU A 54 -9.39 16.85 4.30
N GLU A 55 -8.18 16.72 4.86
CA GLU A 55 -7.38 17.84 5.39
C GLU A 55 -7.05 18.88 4.31
N GLY A 56 -6.65 18.44 3.11
CA GLY A 56 -6.41 19.32 1.98
C GLY A 56 -7.65 20.11 1.59
N THR A 57 -8.84 19.54 1.73
CA THR A 57 -10.11 20.25 1.49
C THR A 57 -10.36 21.32 2.55
N TYR A 58 -10.01 21.07 3.82
CA TYR A 58 -10.10 22.07 4.89
C TYR A 58 -8.95 23.12 4.86
N SER A 59 -7.77 22.73 4.37
CA SER A 59 -6.55 23.54 4.33
C SER A 59 -6.37 24.35 3.04
N SER A 60 -7.03 23.97 1.94
CA SER A 60 -6.89 24.58 0.60
C SER A 60 -7.35 26.04 0.48
N GLY A 61 -7.58 26.74 1.60
CA GLY A 61 -8.01 28.13 1.59
C GLY A 61 -9.40 28.33 1.00
N LEU A 62 -10.09 27.28 0.54
CA LEU A 62 -11.45 27.34 0.02
C LEU A 62 -12.45 27.75 1.11
N ALA A 63 -12.32 27.20 2.32
CA ALA A 63 -13.12 27.63 3.46
C ALA A 63 -12.86 29.11 3.83
N VAL A 64 -11.60 29.54 3.74
CA VAL A 64 -11.21 30.94 4.01
C VAL A 64 -11.70 31.87 2.90
N ASN A 65 -11.60 31.46 1.63
CA ASN A 65 -12.11 32.21 0.48
C ASN A 65 -13.64 32.30 0.51
N ASP A 66 -14.34 31.20 0.81
CA ASP A 66 -15.79 31.21 0.94
C ASP A 66 -16.24 32.08 2.10
N PHE A 67 -15.54 32.04 3.25
CA PHE A 67 -15.83 32.94 4.36
C PHE A 67 -15.54 34.40 4.00
N ALA A 68 -14.40 34.67 3.35
CA ALA A 68 -14.01 35.99 2.89
C ALA A 68 -14.99 36.56 1.87
N ALA A 69 -15.45 35.75 0.91
CA ALA A 69 -16.40 36.16 -0.11
C ALA A 69 -17.82 36.33 0.45
N LYS A 70 -18.32 35.40 1.28
CA LYS A 70 -19.70 35.45 1.80
C LYS A 70 -19.88 36.35 3.02
N ASN A 71 -18.99 36.28 4.01
CA ASN A 71 -19.16 37.00 5.28
C ASN A 71 -18.45 38.36 5.28
N LEU A 72 -17.34 38.48 4.54
CA LEU A 72 -16.56 39.73 4.45
C LEU A 72 -16.79 40.48 3.13
N GLY A 73 -17.51 39.89 2.16
CA GLY A 73 -17.80 40.52 0.87
C GLY A 73 -16.57 40.78 -0.02
N LEU A 74 -15.46 40.08 0.25
CA LEU A 74 -14.20 40.30 -0.45
C LEU A 74 -14.27 39.73 -1.88
N VAL A 75 -13.89 40.56 -2.85
CA VAL A 75 -13.80 40.21 -4.28
C VAL A 75 -12.34 40.13 -4.70
N GLN A 76 -12.01 39.20 -5.61
CA GLN A 76 -10.64 39.10 -6.12
C GLN A 76 -10.23 40.41 -6.82
N PRO A 77 -9.04 40.95 -6.51
CA PRO A 77 -8.60 42.23 -7.05
C PRO A 77 -8.32 42.12 -8.56
N ASP A 78 -8.81 43.12 -9.32
CA ASP A 78 -8.55 43.27 -10.75
C ASP A 78 -7.03 43.47 -11.01
N GLN A 79 -6.51 42.92 -12.11
CA GLN A 79 -5.08 42.84 -12.45
C GLN A 79 -4.38 44.21 -12.48
N LYS A 80 -5.14 45.30 -12.51
CA LYS A 80 -4.67 46.69 -12.43
C LYS A 80 -4.19 47.12 -11.04
N HIS A 81 -4.44 46.33 -10.00
CA HIS A 81 -4.09 46.67 -8.60
C HIS A 81 -3.07 45.72 -7.97
N VAL A 82 -2.45 44.82 -8.76
CA VAL A 82 -1.39 43.94 -8.27
C VAL A 82 -0.04 44.58 -8.63
N VAL A 83 0.69 45.03 -7.63
CA VAL A 83 2.05 45.56 -7.80
C VAL A 83 3.02 44.42 -7.55
N ASP A 84 3.70 43.97 -8.60
CA ASP A 84 4.75 42.96 -8.51
C ASP A 84 5.97 43.61 -7.83
N ILE A 85 6.33 43.11 -6.66
CA ILE A 85 7.49 43.59 -5.92
C ILE A 85 8.70 42.80 -6.43
N LYS A 86 9.52 43.46 -7.25
CA LYS A 86 10.80 42.93 -7.76
C LYS A 86 11.80 42.63 -6.66
#